data_AF-A0A7W6MBC5-F1
#
_entry.id   AF-A0A7W6MBC5-F1
#
_cell.length_a   1.000
_cell.length_b   1.000
_cell.length_c   1.000
_cell.angle_alpha   90.00
_cell.angle_beta   90.00
_cell.angle_gamma   90.00
#
_symmetry.space_group_name_H-M   'P 1'
#
loop_
_entity.id
_entity.type
_entity.pdbx_description
1 polymer ?
#
loop_
_entity_poly.entity_id
_entity_poly.type
_entity_poly.pdbx_seq_one_letter_code
_entity_poly.pdbx_strand_id
1 'polypeptide(L)' 'MKIQLFLGASALGLGACASEPTPLPDITAQQAATNTAIASPISYQNPLAGYTYRGPTGPRDWRSVNQEQSEDN' A
#
# COMPACT_ATOMS: atom_id res chain seq x y z
N MET A 1 34.94 0.71 28.70
CA MET A 1 34.63 -0.01 27.43
C MET A 1 34.44 -1.51 27.61
N LYS A 2 35.34 -2.26 28.27
CA LYS A 2 35.21 -3.73 28.43
C LYS A 2 33.91 -4.20 29.09
N ILE A 3 33.47 -3.54 30.16
CA ILE A 3 32.25 -3.94 30.91
C ILE A 3 30.99 -3.85 30.04
N GLN A 4 30.90 -2.85 29.16
CA GLN A 4 29.74 -2.69 28.27
C GLN A 4 29.66 -3.78 27.19
N LEU A 5 30.81 -4.28 26.74
CA LEU A 5 30.85 -5.42 25.81
C LEU A 5 30.36 -6.70 26.48
N PHE A 6 30.79 -6.96 27.74
CA PHE A 6 30.32 -8.11 28.50
C PHE A 6 28.83 -8.02 28.83
N LEU A 7 28.33 -6.83 29.18
CA LEU A 7 26.93 -6.61 29.48
C LEU A 7 26.04 -6.82 28.24
N GLY A 8 26.46 -6.29 27.08
CA GLY A 8 25.77 -6.50 25.80
C GLY A 8 25.77 -7.95 25.35
N ALA A 9 26.90 -8.65 25.45
CA ALA A 9 27.00 -10.07 25.12
C ALA A 9 26.09 -10.94 26.01
N SER A 10 25.99 -10.60 27.30
CA SER A 10 25.13 -11.32 28.25
C SER A 10 23.64 -11.12 27.94
N ALA A 11 23.22 -9.89 27.60
CA ALA A 11 21.83 -9.62 27.23
C ALA A 11 21.41 -10.37 25.96
N LEU A 12 22.29 -10.45 24.95
CA LEU A 12 22.04 -11.21 23.72
C LEU A 12 21.99 -12.72 23.97
N GLY A 13 22.92 -13.25 24.78
CA GLY A 13 22.95 -14.68 25.13
C GLY A 13 21.73 -15.13 25.94
N LEU A 14 21.27 -14.30 26.89
CA LEU A 14 20.10 -14.60 27.71
C LEU A 14 18.79 -14.42 26.94
N GLY A 15 18.71 -13.43 26.03
CA GLY A 15 17.53 -13.21 25.17
C GLY A 15 17.35 -14.27 24.08
N ALA A 16 18.45 -14.81 23.53
CA ALA A 16 18.41 -15.84 22.50
C ALA A 16 17.95 -17.22 23.02
N CYS A 17 18.03 -17.45 24.33
CA CYS A 17 17.63 -18.70 24.98
C CYS A 17 16.26 -18.61 25.68
N ALA A 18 15.47 -17.57 25.40
CA ALA A 18 14.10 -17.49 25.91
C ALA A 18 13.32 -18.73 25.45
N SER A 19 12.89 -19.56 26.40
CA SER A 19 12.19 -20.82 26.13
C SER A 19 10.80 -20.61 25.52
N GLU A 20 10.28 -19.40 25.63
CA GLU A 20 8.98 -19.03 25.10
C GLU A 20 9.18 -18.36 23.73
N PRO A 21 8.76 -19.01 22.63
CA PRO A 21 8.80 -18.41 21.31
C PRO A 21 7.98 -17.11 21.34
N THR A 22 8.49 -16.04 20.72
CA THR A 22 7.68 -14.86 20.46
C THR A 22 6.39 -15.32 19.77
N PRO A 23 5.20 -15.02 20.33
CA PRO A 23 3.95 -15.43 19.72
C PRO A 23 3.88 -14.87 18.31
N LEU A 24 3.43 -15.71 17.38
CA LEU A 24 3.18 -15.26 16.01
C LEU A 24 2.15 -14.12 16.05
N PRO A 25 2.24 -13.14 15.14
CA PRO A 25 1.24 -12.09 15.04
C PRO A 25 -0.15 -12.70 14.81
N ASP A 26 -1.19 -12.06 15.33
CA ASP A 26 -2.56 -12.43 15.01
C ASP A 26 -2.82 -12.19 13.51
N ILE A 27 -2.96 -13.28 12.77
CA ILE A 27 -3.24 -13.28 11.32
C ILE A 27 -4.70 -13.65 11.01
N THR A 28 -5.59 -13.69 12.01
CA THR A 28 -6.97 -14.16 11.85
C THR A 28 -7.72 -13.38 10.75
N ALA A 29 -7.56 -12.06 10.70
CA ALA A 29 -8.18 -11.23 9.66
C ALA A 29 -7.63 -11.52 8.25
N GLN A 30 -6.31 -11.72 8.13
CA GLN A 30 -5.64 -12.03 6.86
C GLN A 30 -6.08 -13.40 6.34
N GLN A 31 -6.22 -14.37 7.24
CA GLN A 31 -6.64 -15.72 6.93
C GLN A 31 -8.13 -15.79 6.59
N ALA A 32 -8.97 -14.95 7.21
CA ALA A 32 -10.39 -14.83 6.85
C ALA A 32 -10.59 -14.34 5.41
N ALA A 33 -9.72 -13.46 4.91
CA ALA A 33 -9.80 -12.93 3.54
C ALA A 33 -9.50 -13.99 2.45
N THR A 34 -8.74 -15.03 2.77
CA THR A 34 -8.39 -16.12 1.84
C THR A 34 -9.15 -17.42 2.12
N ASN A 35 -9.81 -17.53 3.27
CA ASN A 35 -10.60 -18.69 3.64
C ASN A 35 -11.91 -18.73 2.86
N THR A 36 -12.02 -19.65 1.92
CA THR A 36 -13.20 -19.84 1.06
C THR A 36 -14.45 -20.33 1.80
N ALA A 37 -14.33 -20.79 3.05
CA ALA A 37 -15.49 -21.12 3.90
C ALA A 37 -16.10 -19.89 4.59
N ILE A 38 -15.40 -18.74 4.59
CA ILE A 38 -15.83 -17.50 5.24
C ILE A 38 -16.06 -16.40 4.19
N ALA A 39 -15.13 -16.26 3.25
CA ALA A 39 -15.22 -15.28 2.17
C ALA A 39 -15.93 -15.90 0.95
N SER A 40 -16.97 -15.21 0.48
CA SER A 40 -17.59 -15.56 -0.81
C SER A 40 -16.67 -15.17 -1.97
N PRO A 41 -16.54 -16.01 -3.00
CA PRO A 41 -15.77 -15.66 -4.19
C PRO A 41 -16.39 -14.42 -4.87
N ILE A 42 -15.59 -13.36 -4.99
CA ILE A 42 -15.99 -12.18 -5.76
C ILE A 42 -15.78 -12.49 -7.23
N SER A 43 -16.84 -12.39 -8.02
CA SER A 43 -16.73 -12.51 -9.47
C SER A 43 -15.91 -11.34 -10.01
N TYR A 44 -14.88 -11.65 -10.81
CA TYR A 44 -14.07 -10.63 -11.46
C TYR A 44 -14.96 -9.66 -12.24
N GLN A 45 -14.82 -8.36 -11.96
CA GLN A 45 -15.43 -7.30 -12.74
C GLN A 45 -14.35 -6.66 -13.61
N ASN A 46 -14.63 -6.51 -14.90
CA ASN A 46 -13.70 -5.85 -15.81
C ASN A 46 -13.61 -4.36 -15.41
N PRO A 47 -12.44 -3.86 -14.97
CA PRO A 47 -12.28 -2.47 -14.54
C PRO A 47 -12.44 -1.47 -15.69
N LEU A 48 -12.37 -1.94 -16.93
CA LEU A 48 -12.60 -1.17 -18.15
C LEU A 48 -14.00 -1.40 -18.74
N ALA A 49 -14.90 -2.08 -18.03
CA ALA A 49 -16.29 -2.18 -18.47
C ALA A 49 -16.89 -0.77 -18.64
N GLY A 50 -17.38 -0.45 -19.84
CA GLY A 50 -17.90 0.88 -20.16
C GLY A 50 -16.84 1.94 -20.44
N TYR A 51 -15.55 1.60 -20.43
CA TYR A 51 -14.50 2.54 -20.81
C TYR A 51 -14.65 2.93 -22.29
N THR A 52 -14.74 4.23 -22.54
CA THR A 52 -14.66 4.81 -23.88
C THR A 52 -13.39 5.64 -23.96
N TYR A 53 -12.51 5.28 -24.88
CA TYR A 53 -11.30 6.05 -25.14
C TYR A 53 -11.65 7.46 -25.62
N ARG A 54 -11.05 8.47 -24.97
CA ARG A 54 -11.04 9.86 -25.41
C ARG A 54 -9.60 10.20 -25.75
N GLY A 55 -9.30 10.33 -27.03
CA GLY A 55 -7.98 10.79 -27.44
C GLY A 55 -7.71 12.21 -26.92
N PRO A 56 -6.44 12.58 -26.71
CA PRO A 56 -6.09 13.97 -26.50
C PRO A 56 -6.62 14.79 -27.68
N THR A 57 -7.53 15.74 -27.44
CA THR A 57 -8.04 16.63 -28.49
C THR A 57 -7.05 17.72 -28.88
N GLY A 58 -5.76 17.52 -28.55
CA GLY A 58 -4.72 18.53 -28.55
C GLY A 58 -4.92 19.56 -27.42
N PRO A 59 -3.85 20.28 -27.02
CA PRO A 59 -4.08 21.58 -26.40
C PRO A 59 -4.85 22.44 -27.40
N ARG A 60 -5.92 23.11 -26.93
CA ARG A 60 -6.57 24.17 -27.72
C ARG A 60 -5.49 25.18 -28.12
N ASP A 61 -5.62 25.78 -29.29
CA ASP A 61 -4.72 26.85 -29.71
C ASP A 61 -4.66 27.94 -28.61
N TRP A 62 -3.46 28.19 -28.10
CA TRP A 62 -3.29 29.04 -26.91
C TRP A 62 -3.66 30.49 -27.18
N ARG A 63 -3.55 30.97 -28.44
CA ARG A 63 -3.93 32.35 -28.80
C ARG A 63 -5.43 32.55 -28.67
N SER A 64 -6.20 31.57 -29.13
CA SER A 64 -7.66 31.56 -29.01
C SER A 64 -8.10 31.60 -27.54
N VAL A 65 -7.45 30.82 -26.67
CA VAL A 65 -7.73 30.82 -25.22
C VAL A 65 -7.39 32.18 -24.58
N ASN A 66 -6.27 32.79 -24.96
CA ASN A 66 -5.88 34.10 -24.41
C ASN A 66 -6.85 35.23 -24.80
N GLN A 67 -7.45 35.17 -26.00
CA GLN A 67 -8.46 36.14 -26.44
C GLN A 67 -9.81 35.93 -25.74
N GLU A 68 -10.19 34.69 -25.43
CA GLU A 68 -11.39 34.42 -24.61
C GLU A 68 -11.24 34.92 -23.16
N GLN A 69 -9.99 34.98 -22.68
CA GLN A 69 -9.65 35.42 -21.32
C GLN A 69 -9.18 36.87 -21.25
N SER A 70 -9.18 37.62 -22.36
CA SER A 70 -8.92 39.05 -22.29
C SER A 70 -10.09 39.73 -21.58
N GLU A 71 -9.79 40.48 -20.53
CA GLU A 71 -10.75 41.35 -19.85
C GLU A 71 -11.08 42.54 -20.77
N ASP A 72 -11.76 42.28 -21.89
CA ASP A 72 -12.29 43.36 -22.72
C ASP A 72 -13.52 43.95 -22.00
N ASN A 73 -13.29 45.05 -21.28
CA ASN A 73 -14.27 46.03 -20.81
C ASN A 73 -14.26 47.25 -21.74
#